data_AF-A0A257X8T6-F1
#
_entry.id   AF-A0A257X8T6-F1
#
_cell.length_a   1.000
_cell.length_b   1.000
_cell.length_c   1.000
_cell.angle_alpha   90.00
_cell.angle_beta   90.00
_cell.angle_gamma   90.00
#
_symmetry.space_group_name_H-M   'P 1'
#
loop_
_entity.id
_entity.type
_entity.pdbx_description
1 polymer ?
#
loop_
_entity_poly.entity_id
_entity_poly.type
_entity_poly.pdbx_seq_one_letter_code
_entity_poly.pdbx_strand_id
1 'polypeptide(L)'
;MVGEMAAGILLGPSLFGWLAPEAFQFVFPASSFGILKLLSQIGVCLFMFAVGMELDTGHVRKKADAAIVVSHASIVLPYLLGVLLAYFLYTDFAQPGASFTAFALFMGISMSITAFPVLARILQERGLTKTFLGSTAITCAAVDDVTAWSILAFVVAIARAGSMAASALNLLLVLVFIAFMIWGCACCCRAGLAPRAWNVMSRPKAS
;
A
#
# COMPACT_ATOMS: atom_id res chain seq x y z
N MET A 1 -12.37 -12.89 3.02
CA MET A 1 -10.90 -12.70 2.97
C MET A 1 -10.03 -13.76 3.68
N VAL A 2 -10.20 -14.01 4.99
CA VAL A 2 -9.29 -14.89 5.77
C VAL A 2 -9.20 -16.32 5.20
N GLY A 3 -10.32 -16.88 4.72
CA GLY A 3 -10.34 -18.20 4.08
C GLY A 3 -9.50 -18.29 2.81
N GLU A 4 -9.40 -17.21 2.03
CA GLU A 4 -8.57 -17.18 0.82
C GLU A 4 -7.08 -17.08 1.14
N MET A 5 -6.73 -16.28 2.15
CA MET A 5 -5.37 -16.24 2.68
C MET A 5 -4.96 -17.60 3.25
N ALA A 6 -5.85 -18.23 4.04
CA ALA A 6 -5.62 -19.56 4.59
C ALA A 6 -5.45 -20.60 3.47
N ALA A 7 -6.35 -20.63 2.48
CA ALA A 7 -6.23 -21.52 1.33
C ALA A 7 -4.89 -21.31 0.59
N GLY A 8 -4.45 -20.06 0.40
CA GLY A 8 -3.15 -19.76 -0.19
C GLY A 8 -1.96 -20.27 0.62
N ILE A 9 -2.00 -20.16 1.95
CA ILE A 9 -0.96 -20.70 2.85
C ILE A 9 -0.96 -22.23 2.82
N LEU A 10 -2.15 -22.86 2.88
CA LEU A 10 -2.31 -24.30 2.87
C LEU A 10 -1.84 -24.92 1.55
N LEU A 11 -2.23 -24.34 0.41
CA LEU A 11 -1.84 -24.78 -0.93
C LEU A 11 -0.42 -24.36 -1.33
N GLY A 12 0.15 -23.39 -0.62
CA GLY A 12 1.47 -22.84 -0.90
C GLY A 12 2.62 -23.75 -0.45
N PRO A 13 3.86 -23.31 -0.68
CA PRO A 13 5.06 -24.06 -0.28
C PRO A 13 5.18 -24.23 1.25
N SER A 14 4.50 -23.39 2.04
CA SER A 14 4.54 -23.40 3.49
C SER A 14 3.92 -24.64 4.14
N LEU A 15 2.91 -25.25 3.53
CA LEU A 15 2.30 -26.49 4.03
C LEU A 15 2.30 -27.59 2.97
N PHE A 16 1.61 -27.40 1.84
CA PHE A 16 1.53 -28.44 0.80
C PHE A 16 2.90 -28.77 0.21
N GLY A 17 3.72 -27.76 -0.06
CA GLY A 17 5.11 -27.98 -0.51
C GLY A 17 6.03 -28.61 0.55
N TRP A 18 5.71 -28.47 1.84
CA TRP A 18 6.46 -29.12 2.92
C TRP A 18 6.02 -30.57 3.15
N LEU A 19 4.71 -30.86 3.08
CA LEU A 19 4.15 -32.20 3.29
C LEU A 19 4.39 -33.14 2.09
N ALA A 20 4.28 -32.63 0.87
CA ALA A 20 4.38 -33.45 -0.35
C ALA A 20 5.10 -32.69 -1.48
N PRO A 21 6.44 -32.55 -1.40
CA PRO A 21 7.22 -31.72 -2.33
C PRO A 21 7.15 -32.20 -3.79
N GLU A 22 7.11 -33.51 -4.02
CA GLU A 22 7.01 -34.08 -5.38
C GLU A 22 5.64 -33.81 -6.02
N ALA A 23 4.56 -33.99 -5.25
CA ALA A 23 3.20 -33.66 -5.70
C ALA A 23 3.04 -32.14 -5.91
N PHE A 24 3.64 -31.33 -5.05
CA PHE A 24 3.65 -29.88 -5.19
C PHE A 24 4.35 -29.44 -6.49
N GLN A 25 5.51 -29.99 -6.83
CA GLN A 25 6.20 -29.65 -8.07
C GLN A 25 5.48 -30.15 -9.32
N PHE A 26 4.74 -31.25 -9.23
CA PHE A 26 3.90 -31.73 -10.32
C PHE A 26 2.72 -30.77 -10.58
N VAL A 27 2.06 -30.29 -9.53
CA VAL A 27 0.90 -29.38 -9.62
C VAL A 27 1.32 -27.93 -9.90
N PHE A 28 2.40 -27.45 -9.28
CA PHE A 28 2.95 -26.10 -9.41
C PHE A 28 4.41 -26.14 -9.88
N PRO A 29 4.66 -26.34 -11.19
CA PRO A 29 6.00 -26.27 -11.75
C PRO A 29 6.63 -24.90 -11.53
N ALA A 30 7.96 -24.85 -11.40
CA ALA A 30 8.69 -23.60 -11.17
C ALA A 30 8.42 -22.53 -12.25
N SER A 31 8.19 -22.95 -13.50
CA SER A 31 7.85 -22.08 -14.63
C SER A 31 6.50 -21.38 -14.48
N SER A 32 5.55 -21.95 -13.72
CA SER A 32 4.22 -21.39 -13.52
C SER A 32 4.19 -20.25 -12.50
N PHE A 33 5.15 -20.13 -11.58
CA PHE A 33 5.14 -19.05 -10.59
C PHE A 33 5.21 -17.66 -11.23
N GLY A 34 5.90 -17.53 -12.37
CA GLY A 34 5.94 -16.27 -13.13
C GLY A 34 4.57 -15.83 -13.61
N ILE A 35 3.81 -16.73 -14.24
CA ILE A 35 2.46 -16.43 -14.76
C ILE A 35 1.47 -16.19 -13.61
N LEU A 36 1.56 -16.96 -12.52
CA LEU A 36 0.73 -16.78 -11.34
C LEU A 36 0.96 -15.42 -10.67
N LYS A 37 2.22 -14.98 -10.58
CA LYS A 37 2.58 -13.66 -10.05
C LYS A 37 2.00 -12.54 -10.91
N LEU A 38 2.12 -12.66 -12.23
CA LEU A 38 1.58 -11.67 -13.17
C LEU A 38 0.04 -11.61 -13.06
N LEU A 39 -0.62 -12.76 -13.03
CA LEU A 39 -2.08 -12.83 -12.85
C LEU A 39 -2.52 -12.22 -11.52
N SER A 40 -1.78 -12.47 -10.44
CA SER A 40 -2.03 -11.86 -9.12
C SER A 40 -1.91 -10.34 -9.17
N GLN A 41 -0.89 -9.80 -9.84
CA GLN A 41 -0.72 -8.36 -9.99
C GLN A 41 -1.87 -7.73 -10.77
N ILE A 42 -2.29 -8.35 -11.88
CA ILE A 42 -3.45 -7.89 -12.65
C ILE A 42 -4.71 -7.95 -11.79
N GLY A 43 -4.92 -9.05 -11.05
CA GLY A 43 -6.07 -9.21 -10.16
C GLY A 43 -6.16 -8.12 -9.10
N VAL A 44 -5.03 -7.78 -8.45
CA VAL A 44 -4.97 -6.69 -7.48
C VAL A 44 -5.24 -5.34 -8.15
N CYS A 45 -4.67 -5.08 -9.32
CA CYS A 45 -4.94 -3.85 -10.07
C CYS A 45 -6.43 -3.70 -10.43
N LEU A 46 -7.06 -4.75 -10.98
CA LEU A 46 -8.48 -4.76 -11.32
C LEU A 46 -9.36 -4.60 -10.07
N PHE A 47 -8.99 -5.25 -8.97
CA PHE A 47 -9.69 -5.13 -7.70
C PHE A 47 -9.63 -3.70 -7.14
N MET A 48 -8.45 -3.07 -7.16
CA MET A 48 -8.27 -1.68 -6.77
C MET A 48 -9.01 -0.70 -7.65
N PHE A 49 -9.07 -0.97 -8.95
CA PHE A 49 -9.88 -0.20 -9.87
C PHE A 49 -11.39 -0.32 -9.55
N ALA A 50 -11.89 -1.53 -9.32
CA ALA A 50 -13.29 -1.76 -8.97
C ALA A 50 -13.68 -1.07 -7.65
N VAL A 51 -12.85 -1.20 -6.61
CA VAL A 51 -13.01 -0.46 -5.36
C VAL A 51 -13.05 1.04 -5.63
N GLY A 52 -12.10 1.57 -6.42
CA GLY A 52 -12.05 2.99 -6.77
C GLY A 52 -13.32 3.52 -7.43
N MET A 53 -13.97 2.70 -8.29
CA MET A 53 -15.24 3.06 -8.94
C MET A 53 -16.44 3.10 -7.98
N GLU A 54 -16.42 2.32 -6.90
CA GLU A 54 -17.49 2.29 -5.90
C GLU A 54 -17.39 3.42 -4.86
N LEU A 55 -16.25 4.11 -4.79
CA LEU A 55 -16.00 5.16 -3.81
C LEU A 55 -16.68 6.48 -4.16
N ASP A 56 -17.53 6.95 -3.24
CA ASP A 56 -18.09 8.30 -3.31
C ASP A 56 -17.06 9.36 -2.85
N THR A 57 -16.38 9.94 -3.84
CA THR A 57 -15.39 11.01 -3.65
C THR A 57 -15.93 12.29 -2.97
N GLY A 58 -17.25 12.50 -2.97
CA GLY A 58 -17.87 13.68 -2.35
C GLY A 58 -17.83 13.64 -0.82
N HIS A 59 -17.92 12.45 -0.23
CA HIS A 59 -17.85 12.24 1.22
C HIS A 59 -16.40 12.27 1.75
N VAL A 60 -15.45 11.76 0.95
CA VAL A 60 -14.01 11.76 1.22
C VAL A 60 -13.47 13.18 1.45
N ARG A 61 -13.88 14.14 0.60
CA ARG A 61 -13.35 15.51 0.64
C ARG A 61 -13.79 16.30 1.89
N LYS A 62 -15.00 16.08 2.40
CA LYS A 62 -15.54 16.86 3.54
C LYS A 62 -14.83 16.58 4.87
N LYS A 63 -13.99 15.53 4.93
CA LYS A 63 -13.36 15.03 6.16
C LYS A 63 -11.86 14.79 6.01
N ALA A 64 -11.24 15.33 4.95
CA ALA A 64 -9.83 15.18 4.65
C ALA A 64 -8.93 15.66 5.81
N ASP A 65 -9.25 16.77 6.46
CA ASP A 65 -8.41 17.32 7.52
C ASP A 65 -8.31 16.40 8.74
N ALA A 66 -9.43 15.82 9.17
CA ALA A 66 -9.45 14.86 10.26
C ALA A 66 -8.74 13.55 9.87
N ALA A 67 -8.93 13.11 8.62
CA ALA A 67 -8.25 11.92 8.09
C ALA A 67 -6.73 12.09 8.07
N ILE A 68 -6.22 13.26 7.64
CA ILE A 68 -4.78 13.57 7.59
C ILE A 68 -4.15 13.45 8.98
N VAL A 69 -4.78 14.00 10.02
CA VAL A 69 -4.23 13.95 11.39
C VAL A 69 -4.17 12.51 11.91
N VAL A 70 -5.25 11.75 11.70
CA VAL A 70 -5.32 10.35 12.14
C VAL A 70 -4.29 9.49 11.39
N SER A 71 -4.19 9.68 10.07
CA SER A 71 -3.21 9.04 9.19
C SER A 71 -1.76 9.26 9.62
N HIS A 72 -1.38 10.50 9.91
CA HIS A 72 -0.02 10.79 10.36
C HIS A 72 0.27 10.17 11.72
N ALA A 73 -0.70 10.17 12.63
CA ALA A 73 -0.56 9.48 13.92
C ALA A 73 -0.37 7.96 13.74
N SER A 74 -1.13 7.33 12.82
CA SER A 74 -1.00 5.90 12.51
C SER A 74 0.27 5.53 11.75
N ILE A 75 1.00 6.49 11.18
CA ILE A 75 2.33 6.24 10.57
C ILE A 75 3.43 6.50 11.59
N VAL A 76 3.44 7.65 12.25
CA VAL A 76 4.54 8.08 13.13
C VAL A 76 4.73 7.12 14.31
N LEU A 77 3.63 6.67 14.92
CA LEU A 77 3.70 5.80 16.09
C LEU A 77 4.35 4.44 15.77
N PRO A 78 3.83 3.62 14.83
CA PRO A 78 4.46 2.36 14.47
C PRO A 78 5.84 2.54 13.83
N TYR A 79 6.12 3.67 13.19
CA TYR A 79 7.44 3.97 12.66
C TYR A 79 8.49 4.05 13.76
N LEU A 80 8.21 4.84 14.81
CA LEU A 80 9.10 4.99 15.95
C LEU A 80 9.27 3.66 16.69
N LEU A 81 8.19 2.89 16.84
CA LEU A 81 8.24 1.55 17.44
C LEU A 81 9.08 0.58 16.59
N GLY A 82 8.98 0.63 15.26
CA GLY A 82 9.78 -0.19 14.35
C GLY A 82 11.28 0.18 14.40
N VAL A 83 11.60 1.47 14.46
CA VAL A 83 12.99 1.93 14.66
C VAL A 83 13.52 1.50 16.03
N LEU A 84 12.71 1.57 17.08
CA LEU A 84 13.09 1.10 18.41
C LEU A 84 13.31 -0.42 18.43
N LEU A 85 12.43 -1.17 17.77
CA LEU A 85 12.55 -2.62 17.62
C LEU A 85 13.83 -2.99 16.85
N ALA A 86 14.25 -2.18 15.88
CA ALA A 86 15.47 -2.40 15.12
C ALA A 86 16.73 -2.43 16.00
N TYR A 87 16.77 -1.69 17.12
CA TYR A 87 17.90 -1.77 18.06
C TYR A 87 18.07 -3.18 18.65
N PHE A 88 16.97 -3.90 18.86
CA PHE A 88 17.01 -5.26 19.42
C PHE A 88 17.22 -6.33 18.35
N LEU A 89 16.71 -6.12 17.14
CA LEU A 89 16.76 -7.11 16.06
C LEU A 89 18.00 -6.99 15.15
N TYR A 90 18.72 -5.87 15.18
CA TYR A 90 19.81 -5.63 14.24
C TYR A 90 20.95 -6.65 14.37
N THR A 91 21.31 -7.07 15.58
CA THR A 91 22.43 -8.01 15.78
C THR A 91 22.14 -9.39 15.20
N ASP A 92 20.88 -9.80 15.19
CA ASP A 92 20.49 -11.19 14.88
C ASP A 92 19.98 -11.33 13.45
N PHE A 93 19.40 -10.25 12.88
CA PHE A 93 18.69 -10.30 11.59
C PHE A 93 19.25 -9.37 10.51
N ALA A 94 20.24 -8.52 10.81
CA ALA A 94 20.85 -7.70 9.79
C ALA A 94 21.70 -8.54 8.83
N GLN A 95 21.59 -8.27 7.52
CA GLN A 95 22.50 -8.87 6.55
C GLN A 95 23.95 -8.40 6.80
N PRO A 96 24.95 -9.26 6.56
CA PRO A 96 26.36 -8.87 6.66
C PRO A 96 26.66 -7.64 5.81
N GLY A 97 27.09 -6.54 6.44
CA GLY A 97 27.42 -5.29 5.77
C GLY A 97 26.27 -4.28 5.62
N ALA A 98 25.06 -4.59 6.10
CA ALA A 98 23.98 -3.59 6.16
C ALA A 98 24.28 -2.54 7.25
N SER A 99 24.05 -1.27 6.95
CA SER A 99 24.18 -0.21 7.96
C SER A 99 22.99 -0.23 8.92
N PHE A 100 23.23 0.04 10.20
CA PHE A 100 22.17 0.18 11.20
C PHE A 100 21.09 1.17 10.77
N THR A 101 21.49 2.31 10.20
CA THR A 101 20.58 3.34 9.72
C THR A 101 19.64 2.81 8.63
N ALA A 102 20.16 2.10 7.62
CA ALA A 102 19.31 1.55 6.56
C ALA A 102 18.35 0.49 7.11
N PHE A 103 18.82 -0.37 8.01
CA PHE A 103 17.99 -1.40 8.65
C PHE A 103 16.87 -0.79 9.50
N ALA A 104 17.20 0.18 10.36
CA ALA A 104 16.24 0.84 11.25
C ALA A 104 15.19 1.65 10.48
N LEU A 105 15.61 2.42 9.46
CA LEU A 105 14.71 3.17 8.60
C LEU A 105 13.78 2.24 7.81
N PHE A 106 14.30 1.14 7.27
CA PHE A 106 13.50 0.14 6.55
C PHE A 106 12.50 -0.56 7.46
N MET A 107 12.90 -0.90 8.69
CA MET A 107 12.03 -1.52 9.68
C MET A 107 10.91 -0.58 10.13
N GLY A 108 11.22 0.69 10.39
CA GLY A 108 10.24 1.71 10.73
C GLY A 108 9.17 1.88 9.66
N ILE A 109 9.57 2.01 8.39
CA ILE A 109 8.61 2.09 7.29
C ILE A 109 7.79 0.82 7.18
N SER A 110 8.45 -0.35 7.20
CA SER A 110 7.78 -1.63 7.01
C SER A 110 6.65 -1.87 8.02
N MET A 111 6.81 -1.37 9.25
CA MET A 111 5.77 -1.46 10.30
C MET A 111 4.66 -0.42 10.19
N SER A 112 4.85 0.63 9.38
CA SER A 112 3.92 1.77 9.27
C SER A 112 3.05 1.74 8.01
N ILE A 113 3.40 0.91 7.02
CA ILE A 113 2.64 0.81 5.77
C ILE A 113 1.41 -0.08 5.99
N THR A 114 0.24 0.45 5.61
CA THR A 114 -1.03 -0.30 5.63
C THR A 114 -1.39 -0.77 4.23
N ALA A 115 -1.86 -2.02 4.10
CA ALA A 115 -2.34 -2.54 2.83
C ALA A 115 -3.75 -2.03 2.51
N PHE A 116 -3.83 -0.91 1.77
CA PHE A 116 -5.09 -0.33 1.28
C PHE A 116 -6.04 -1.37 0.64
N PRO A 117 -5.57 -2.32 -0.21
CA PRO A 117 -6.45 -3.33 -0.80
C PRO A 117 -7.21 -4.18 0.20
N VAL A 118 -6.52 -4.56 1.27
CA VAL A 118 -7.06 -5.43 2.31
C VAL A 118 -8.14 -4.70 3.09
N LEU A 119 -7.87 -3.45 3.48
CA LEU A 119 -8.84 -2.61 4.19
C LEU A 119 -10.11 -2.39 3.36
N ALA A 120 -9.96 -2.00 2.09
CA ALA A 120 -11.09 -1.75 1.21
C ALA A 120 -11.97 -2.98 1.05
N ARG A 121 -11.34 -4.15 0.87
CA ARG A 121 -12.05 -5.42 0.79
C ARG A 121 -12.83 -5.73 2.06
N ILE A 122 -12.22 -5.55 3.24
CA ILE A 122 -12.90 -5.79 4.52
C ILE A 122 -14.12 -4.89 4.65
N LEU A 123 -14.00 -3.60 4.30
CA LEU A 123 -15.13 -2.67 4.34
C LEU A 123 -16.25 -3.07 3.37
N GLN A 124 -15.90 -3.58 2.18
CA GLN A 124 -16.87 -4.07 1.21
C GLN A 124 -17.56 -5.35 1.68
N GLU A 125 -16.80 -6.34 2.18
CA GLU A 125 -17.31 -7.60 2.76
C GLU A 125 -18.24 -7.33 3.97
N ARG A 126 -18.00 -6.23 4.70
CA ARG A 126 -18.83 -5.81 5.84
C ARG A 126 -19.96 -4.84 5.47
N GLY A 127 -20.08 -4.43 4.21
CA GLY A 127 -21.10 -3.46 3.77
C GLY A 127 -20.93 -2.04 4.35
N LEU A 128 -19.72 -1.69 4.81
CA LEU A 128 -19.42 -0.43 5.50
C LEU A 128 -18.94 0.69 4.56
N THR A 129 -18.75 0.42 3.27
CA THR A 129 -18.16 1.37 2.29
C THR A 129 -18.91 2.70 2.19
N LYS A 130 -20.23 2.70 2.41
CA LYS A 130 -21.08 3.90 2.37
C LYS A 130 -21.31 4.55 3.74
N THR A 131 -20.73 4.00 4.81
CA THR A 131 -20.87 4.53 6.16
C THR A 131 -19.84 5.63 6.43
N PHE A 132 -20.09 6.46 7.43
CA PHE A 132 -19.15 7.48 7.89
C PHE A 132 -17.77 6.87 8.22
N LEU A 133 -17.76 5.78 9.00
CA LEU A 133 -16.54 5.10 9.39
C LEU A 133 -15.78 4.53 8.18
N GLY A 134 -16.48 3.93 7.22
CA GLY A 134 -15.87 3.37 6.01
C GLY A 134 -15.28 4.45 5.11
N SER A 135 -15.99 5.55 4.86
CA SER A 135 -15.49 6.65 4.04
C SER A 135 -14.26 7.33 4.66
N THR A 136 -14.27 7.56 5.98
CA THR A 136 -13.09 8.10 6.68
C THR A 136 -11.92 7.13 6.65
N ALA A 137 -12.13 5.84 6.91
CA ALA A 137 -11.06 4.83 6.87
C ALA A 137 -10.40 4.73 5.49
N ILE A 138 -11.18 4.79 4.41
CA ILE A 138 -10.66 4.75 3.04
C ILE A 138 -9.91 6.05 2.70
N THR A 139 -10.37 7.20 3.20
CA THR A 139 -9.68 8.48 3.03
C THR A 139 -8.34 8.47 3.75
N CYS A 140 -8.30 8.00 5.01
CA CYS A 140 -7.06 7.85 5.77
C CYS A 140 -6.09 6.93 5.03
N ALA A 141 -6.55 5.76 4.60
CA ALA A 141 -5.70 4.80 3.93
C ALA A 141 -5.15 5.31 2.57
N ALA A 142 -5.91 6.15 1.85
CA ALA A 142 -5.41 6.80 0.64
C ALA A 142 -4.30 7.84 0.94
N VAL A 143 -4.47 8.63 2.01
CA VAL A 143 -3.43 9.56 2.49
C VAL A 143 -2.19 8.78 2.97
N ASP A 144 -2.41 7.66 3.65
CA ASP A 144 -1.35 6.80 4.15
C ASP A 144 -0.53 6.22 3.00
N ASP A 145 -1.16 5.78 1.91
CA ASP A 145 -0.46 5.21 0.76
C ASP A 145 0.44 6.25 0.08
N VAL A 146 -0.06 7.48 -0.13
CA VAL A 146 0.75 8.60 -0.67
C VAL A 146 1.94 8.91 0.24
N THR A 147 1.72 8.91 1.55
CA THR A 147 2.76 9.20 2.55
C THR A 147 3.78 8.06 2.62
N ALA A 148 3.32 6.81 2.57
CA ALA A 148 4.15 5.61 2.57
C ALA A 148 5.10 5.57 1.38
N TRP A 149 4.60 5.80 0.16
CA TRP A 149 5.44 5.84 -1.04
C TRP A 149 6.46 6.99 -1.00
N SER A 150 6.07 8.13 -0.45
CA SER A 150 6.96 9.28 -0.25
C SER A 150 8.11 8.97 0.72
N ILE A 151 7.79 8.37 1.87
CA ILE A 151 8.77 7.99 2.90
C ILE A 151 9.65 6.84 2.40
N LEU A 152 9.09 5.86 1.69
CA LEU A 152 9.84 4.74 1.11
C LEU A 152 10.86 5.22 0.08
N ALA A 153 10.47 6.13 -0.83
CA ALA A 153 11.39 6.73 -1.78
C ALA A 153 12.55 7.43 -1.07
N PHE A 154 12.26 8.18 0.00
CA PHE A 154 13.28 8.85 0.82
C PHE A 154 14.24 7.87 1.49
N VAL A 155 13.74 6.80 2.11
CA VAL A 155 14.61 5.82 2.78
C VAL A 155 15.43 5.01 1.78
N VAL A 156 14.89 4.66 0.62
CA VAL A 156 15.65 4.01 -0.45
C VAL A 156 16.77 4.93 -0.96
N ALA A 157 16.50 6.23 -1.12
CA ALA A 157 17.51 7.21 -1.49
C ALA A 157 18.66 7.30 -0.48
N ILE A 158 18.35 7.30 0.83
CA ILE A 158 19.35 7.28 1.90
C ILE A 158 20.11 5.96 1.92
N ALA A 159 19.43 4.82 1.81
CA ALA A 159 20.05 3.50 1.87
C ALA A 159 21.01 3.24 0.70
N ARG A 160 20.82 3.91 -0.44
CA ARG A 160 21.66 3.79 -1.64
C ARG A 160 22.65 4.96 -1.82
N ALA A 161 22.75 5.85 -0.84
CA ALA A 161 23.65 6.99 -0.85
C ALA A 161 25.12 6.55 -0.76
N GLY A 162 25.78 6.36 -1.91
CA GLY A 162 27.20 5.96 -1.98
C GLY A 162 28.18 7.12 -2.18
N SER A 163 27.81 8.18 -2.91
CA SER A 163 28.68 9.33 -3.19
C SER A 163 27.92 10.65 -3.01
N MET A 164 28.62 11.73 -2.65
CA MET A 164 27.99 13.02 -2.32
C MET A 164 27.14 13.59 -3.47
N ALA A 165 27.58 13.39 -4.72
CA ALA A 165 26.83 13.78 -5.92
C ALA A 165 25.59 12.89 -6.16
N ALA A 166 25.71 11.58 -5.94
CA ALA A 166 24.57 10.66 -6.06
C ALA A 166 23.53 10.89 -4.96
N SER A 167 23.96 11.23 -3.75
CA SER A 167 23.07 11.58 -2.63
C SER A 167 22.30 12.86 -2.89
N ALA A 168 22.96 13.89 -3.45
CA ALA A 168 22.30 15.14 -3.82
C ALA A 168 21.26 14.94 -4.94
N LEU A 169 21.61 14.15 -5.97
CA LEU A 169 20.68 13.80 -7.04
C LEU A 169 19.49 12.99 -6.53
N ASN A 170 19.72 11.96 -5.71
CA ASN A 170 18.67 11.14 -5.11
C ASN A 170 17.74 11.98 -4.21
N LEU A 171 18.31 12.89 -3.40
CA LEU A 171 17.52 13.78 -2.57
C LEU A 171 16.65 14.71 -3.42
N LEU A 172 17.20 15.29 -4.49
CA LEU A 172 16.44 16.12 -5.44
C LEU A 172 15.31 15.33 -6.10
N LEU A 173 15.60 14.12 -6.61
CA LEU A 173 14.60 13.23 -7.22
C LEU A 173 13.48 12.88 -6.25
N VAL A 174 13.81 12.61 -4.98
CA VAL A 174 12.81 12.36 -3.94
C VAL A 174 11.98 13.60 -3.65
N LEU A 175 12.60 14.78 -3.52
CA LEU A 175 11.87 16.02 -3.29
C LEU A 175 10.93 16.36 -4.44
N VAL A 176 11.36 16.14 -5.69
CA VAL A 176 10.53 16.29 -6.89
C VAL A 176 9.38 15.28 -6.88
N PHE A 177 9.64 14.02 -6.53
CA PHE A 177 8.62 12.98 -6.44
C PHE A 177 7.58 13.28 -5.34
N ILE A 178 8.02 13.70 -4.15
CA ILE A 178 7.14 14.12 -3.05
C ILE A 178 6.31 15.33 -3.47
N ALA A 179 6.94 16.35 -4.08
CA ALA A 179 6.22 17.52 -4.58
C ALA A 179 5.18 17.14 -5.64
N PHE A 180 5.50 16.22 -6.56
CA PHE A 180 4.58 15.70 -7.55
C PHE A 180 3.42 14.93 -6.91
N MET A 181 3.68 14.08 -5.90
CA MET A 181 2.66 13.32 -5.19
C MET A 181 1.72 14.23 -4.38
N ILE A 182 2.27 15.22 -3.67
CA ILE A 182 1.49 16.22 -2.94
C ILE A 182 0.68 17.07 -3.91
N TRP A 183 1.28 17.51 -5.02
CA TRP A 183 0.56 18.25 -6.06
C TRP A 183 -0.55 17.40 -6.68
N GLY A 184 -0.30 16.12 -6.99
CA GLY A 184 -1.28 15.18 -7.51
C GLY A 184 -2.44 14.94 -6.54
N CYS A 185 -2.15 14.74 -5.25
CA CYS A 185 -3.16 14.55 -4.22
C CYS A 185 -3.97 15.85 -4.00
N ALA A 186 -3.30 16.99 -3.90
CA ALA A 186 -3.95 18.30 -3.77
C ALA A 186 -4.77 18.66 -5.03
N CYS A 187 -4.30 18.31 -6.22
CA CYS A 187 -5.00 18.50 -7.48
C CYS A 187 -6.19 17.54 -7.58
N CYS A 188 -6.06 16.28 -7.17
CA CYS A 188 -7.18 15.33 -7.16
C CYS A 188 -8.28 15.76 -6.16
N CYS A 189 -7.88 16.21 -4.96
CA CYS A 189 -8.80 16.78 -3.97
C CYS A 189 -9.45 18.09 -4.46
N ARG A 190 -8.74 18.93 -5.24
CA ARG A 190 -9.20 20.26 -5.66
C ARG A 190 -9.96 20.26 -7.00
N ALA A 191 -9.56 19.41 -7.95
CA ALA A 191 -10.12 19.31 -9.30
C ALA A 191 -11.47 18.57 -9.35
N GLY A 192 -11.84 17.84 -8.28
CA GLY A 192 -13.15 17.18 -8.22
C GLY A 192 -13.41 16.30 -9.45
N LEU A 193 -12.48 15.41 -9.80
CA LEU A 193 -12.50 14.62 -11.03
C LEU A 193 -13.55 13.48 -11.05
N ALA A 194 -14.68 13.64 -10.37
CA ALA A 194 -15.71 12.61 -10.26
C ALA A 194 -17.14 12.94 -10.76
N PRO A 195 -17.63 14.20 -10.96
CA PRO A 195 -19.02 14.36 -11.34
C PRO A 195 -19.26 14.37 -12.86
N ARG A 196 -18.26 14.11 -13.72
CA ARG A 196 -18.47 14.19 -15.19
C ARG A 196 -18.76 12.87 -15.89
N ALA A 197 -18.37 11.72 -15.33
CA ALA A 197 -18.68 10.41 -15.91
C ALA A 197 -20.05 9.84 -15.46
N TRP A 198 -20.52 10.21 -14.26
CA TRP A 198 -21.81 9.74 -13.73
C TRP A 198 -23.02 10.29 -14.52
N ASN A 199 -22.95 11.54 -14.97
CA ASN A 199 -24.05 12.20 -15.71
C ASN A 199 -24.32 11.63 -17.11
N VAL A 200 -23.42 10.80 -17.66
CA VAL A 200 -23.63 10.16 -18.96
C VAL A 200 -24.29 8.78 -18.81
N MET A 201 -24.07 8.10 -17.68
CA MET A 201 -24.55 6.72 -17.47
C MET A 201 -25.85 6.64 -16.64
N SER A 202 -26.20 7.71 -15.90
CA SER A 202 -27.42 7.78 -15.11
C SER A 202 -28.60 8.48 -15.80
N ARG A 203 -28.55 8.71 -17.12
CA ARG A 203 -29.77 9.12 -17.85
C ARG A 203 -30.69 7.91 -17.93
N PRO A 204 -31.86 7.89 -17.25
CA PRO A 204 -32.88 6.92 -17.61
C PRO A 204 -33.19 7.13 -19.09
N LYS A 205 -33.20 6.04 -19.87
CA LYS A 205 -33.79 6.04 -21.20
C LYS A 205 -35.26 6.43 -21.02
N ALA A 206 -35.56 7.71 -21.26
CA ALA A 206 -36.92 8.16 -21.51
C ALA A 206 -37.27 7.77 -22.95
N SER A 207 -38.55 7.38 -23.11
CA SER A 207 -39.23 6.79 -24.28
C SER A 207 -38.85 5.36 -24.64
#